data_AF-A0A8D3C709-F1
#
_entry.id   AF-A0A8D3C709-F1
#
_cell.length_a   1.000
_cell.length_b   1.000
_cell.length_c   1.000
_cell.angle_alpha   90.00
_cell.angle_beta   90.00
_cell.angle_gamma   90.00
#
_symmetry.space_group_name_H-M   'P 1'
#
loop_
_entity.id
_entity.type
_entity.pdbx_description
1 polymer ?
#
loop_
_entity_poly.entity_id
_entity_poly.type
_entity_poly.pdbx_seq_one_letter_code
_entity_poly.pdbx_strand_id
1 'polypeptide(L)'
;MYVCSSHPSIHTNTDRSHDRSGQHGRRDMGGSSRTSLGLSVLLDPLTCGQEELGIEAHVSSHPVCPPQRPAVMPQPRMMLVVTGDDFGYCPRRNQGLVDCFQAGGITNVSLLVNGASAKEAAELAQRHNIPIGLHANLSEGVPVSQQASTLINQRGFFHGKMGFRQALKGGQLSMGQVELELRAQVRLFIDLTGHLPQHMDGHQHIHVLPEVREVFAQVLSDFRIPYTRVPVESGLHSCPWLPGHLHRFYAQVEKDALDSIPVFSRYGIRWPDVYLGLTTMGQNLSVPNLQRALGHALAAGPSGAAPSGASASDRPVVTAEFMVHPGYPSRPQEGGCGEGPDDFSQSADRQHELSLLTDPSLQSLYSQQRVQLCAFKDL
;
A
#
# COMPACT_ATOMS: atom_id res chain seq x y z
N MET A 1 -17.61 26.47 -0.62
CA MET A 1 -18.60 27.06 -1.55
C MET A 1 -17.88 27.44 -2.82
N TYR A 2 -18.12 26.68 -3.88
CA TYR A 2 -18.34 27.15 -5.25
C TYR A 2 -19.16 26.03 -5.88
N VAL A 3 -20.41 26.34 -6.21
CA VAL A 3 -21.38 25.43 -6.84
C VAL A 3 -21.27 25.71 -8.34
N CYS A 4 -21.04 24.69 -9.16
CA CYS A 4 -21.27 24.82 -10.59
C CYS A 4 -22.04 23.61 -11.12
N SER A 5 -23.34 23.84 -11.24
CA SER A 5 -24.34 23.05 -11.95
C SER A 5 -24.02 22.99 -13.44
N SER A 6 -23.97 21.78 -14.01
CA SER A 6 -23.92 21.55 -15.45
C SER A 6 -25.29 21.05 -15.93
N HIS A 7 -25.90 21.80 -16.85
CA HIS A 7 -27.01 21.35 -17.68
C HIS A 7 -26.47 20.61 -18.92
N PRO A 8 -27.21 19.65 -19.48
CA PRO A 8 -26.74 18.81 -20.58
C PRO A 8 -26.92 19.50 -21.93
N SER A 9 -25.84 19.52 -22.73
CA SER A 9 -25.91 19.83 -24.15
C SER A 9 -26.32 18.59 -24.94
N ILE A 10 -27.48 18.68 -25.57
CA ILE A 10 -28.01 17.74 -26.55
C ILE A 10 -27.16 17.86 -27.82
N HIS A 11 -26.52 16.78 -28.24
CA HIS A 11 -26.09 16.63 -29.63
C HIS A 11 -26.60 15.32 -30.22
N THR A 12 -27.20 15.50 -31.38
CA THR A 12 -27.97 14.57 -32.19
C THR A 12 -27.10 13.54 -32.91
N ASN A 13 -27.59 12.31 -32.91
CA ASN A 13 -27.17 11.22 -33.80
C ASN A 13 -27.04 11.67 -35.25
N THR A 14 -25.94 11.32 -35.89
CA THR A 14 -25.93 11.07 -37.34
C THR A 14 -25.37 9.69 -37.61
N ASP A 15 -26.28 8.93 -38.20
CA ASP A 15 -26.20 7.60 -38.76
C ASP A 15 -25.17 7.54 -39.91
N ARG A 16 -24.30 6.53 -39.93
CA ARG A 16 -23.64 6.05 -41.15
C ARG A 16 -23.26 4.59 -41.01
N SER A 17 -24.13 3.78 -41.58
CA SER A 17 -23.89 2.42 -42.04
C SER A 17 -22.64 2.30 -42.92
N HIS A 18 -21.85 1.24 -42.73
CA HIS A 18 -21.17 0.53 -43.82
C HIS A 18 -20.98 -0.94 -43.45
N ASP A 19 -21.60 -1.77 -44.27
CA ASP A 19 -21.55 -3.21 -44.37
C ASP A 19 -20.26 -3.64 -45.09
N ARG A 20 -19.61 -4.72 -44.63
CA ARG A 20 -19.01 -5.75 -45.50
C ARG A 20 -18.45 -6.94 -44.73
N SER A 21 -18.86 -8.09 -45.24
CA SER A 21 -18.55 -9.48 -44.89
C SER A 21 -17.25 -10.01 -45.54
N GLY A 22 -16.78 -11.16 -45.06
CA GLY A 22 -15.82 -12.06 -45.72
C GLY A 22 -14.67 -12.50 -44.80
N GLN A 23 -14.69 -13.69 -44.18
CA GLN A 23 -14.40 -15.05 -44.68
C GLN A 23 -12.98 -15.56 -44.34
N HIS A 24 -12.95 -16.66 -43.58
CA HIS A 24 -12.12 -17.87 -43.71
C HIS A 24 -10.60 -17.85 -43.41
N GLY A 25 -10.17 -18.85 -42.62
CA GLY A 25 -8.81 -19.38 -42.63
C GLY A 25 -8.38 -20.19 -41.39
N ARG A 26 -8.76 -21.47 -41.33
CA ARG A 26 -8.14 -22.49 -40.45
C ARG A 26 -6.81 -22.98 -41.05
N ARG A 27 -5.85 -23.35 -40.19
CA ARG A 27 -4.83 -24.46 -40.28
C ARG A 27 -3.92 -24.33 -39.04
N ASP A 28 -3.96 -25.22 -38.05
CA ASP A 28 -3.44 -26.60 -37.93
C ASP A 28 -1.90 -26.78 -37.96
N MET A 29 -1.41 -27.31 -36.82
CA MET A 29 -0.46 -28.42 -36.62
C MET A 29 1.07 -28.21 -36.48
N GLY A 30 1.60 -28.88 -35.43
CA GLY A 30 2.96 -29.43 -35.29
C GLY A 30 3.93 -28.58 -34.47
N GLY A 31 4.49 -28.95 -33.32
CA GLY A 31 4.83 -30.27 -32.78
C GLY A 31 6.26 -30.66 -33.15
N SER A 32 7.23 -30.51 -32.24
CA SER A 32 8.34 -31.46 -32.05
C SER A 32 9.21 -31.12 -30.83
N SER A 33 9.79 -32.17 -30.29
CA SER A 33 10.36 -32.38 -28.97
C SER A 33 11.89 -32.37 -28.93
N ARG A 34 12.41 -32.03 -27.73
CA ARG A 34 13.56 -32.60 -26.99
C ARG A 34 14.70 -33.27 -27.77
N THR A 35 15.92 -32.87 -27.43
CA THR A 35 17.02 -33.79 -27.09
C THR A 35 17.95 -33.20 -26.05
N SER A 36 18.16 -33.96 -24.98
CA SER A 36 19.15 -33.81 -23.91
C SER A 36 20.45 -34.51 -24.29
N LEU A 37 21.60 -33.95 -23.93
CA LEU A 37 22.84 -34.70 -23.76
C LEU A 37 23.56 -34.17 -22.51
N GLY A 38 23.64 -35.02 -21.49
CA GLY A 38 24.52 -34.85 -20.34
C GLY A 38 25.87 -35.51 -20.61
N LEU A 39 26.91 -35.01 -19.94
CA LEU A 39 28.18 -35.71 -19.81
C LEU A 39 28.71 -35.50 -18.39
N SER A 40 28.77 -36.59 -17.62
CA SER A 40 29.48 -36.66 -16.35
C SER A 40 30.90 -37.18 -16.58
N VAL A 41 31.89 -36.63 -15.88
CA VAL A 41 33.14 -37.33 -15.59
C VAL A 41 33.51 -37.06 -14.13
N LEU A 42 33.89 -38.13 -13.44
CA LEU A 42 34.15 -38.28 -12.01
C LEU A 42 35.56 -38.88 -11.86
N LEU A 43 36.22 -38.57 -10.73
CA LEU A 43 37.31 -39.32 -10.05
C LEU A 43 38.73 -39.17 -10.66
N ASP A 44 39.85 -39.09 -9.94
CA ASP A 44 40.20 -39.41 -8.53
C ASP A 44 41.55 -38.74 -8.12
N PRO A 45 41.96 -38.81 -6.83
CA PRO A 45 43.08 -38.04 -6.24
C PRO A 45 44.40 -38.82 -6.17
N LEU A 46 45.53 -38.10 -6.06
CA LEU A 46 46.84 -38.66 -5.74
C LEU A 46 47.48 -37.91 -4.56
N THR A 47 47.81 -38.68 -3.53
CA THR A 47 48.68 -38.38 -2.39
C THR A 47 50.13 -38.71 -2.73
N CYS A 48 51.11 -37.93 -2.25
CA CYS A 48 52.40 -38.39 -1.66
C CYS A 48 53.32 -37.19 -1.35
N GLY A 49 54.07 -37.27 -0.26
CA GLY A 49 55.38 -36.60 -0.12
C GLY A 49 55.53 -35.65 1.06
N GLN A 50 55.95 -36.18 2.21
CA GLN A 50 56.57 -35.41 3.30
C GLN A 50 58.06 -35.22 2.98
N GLU A 51 58.55 -33.97 3.01
CA GLU A 51 59.95 -33.64 3.28
C GLU A 51 59.98 -32.49 4.30
N GLU A 52 60.50 -32.78 5.50
CA GLU A 52 60.76 -31.78 6.54
C GLU A 52 62.10 -31.08 6.24
N LEU A 53 62.06 -29.78 6.01
CA LEU A 53 63.20 -28.89 6.09
C LEU A 53 62.95 -27.88 7.22
N GLY A 54 63.73 -28.03 8.30
CA GLY A 54 63.70 -27.15 9.45
C GLY A 54 64.18 -25.74 9.08
N ILE A 55 63.28 -24.77 9.17
CA ILE A 55 63.59 -23.34 9.14
C ILE A 55 63.12 -22.77 10.48
N GLU A 56 64.07 -22.39 11.34
CA GLU A 56 63.78 -21.65 12.56
C GLU A 56 63.26 -20.25 12.20
N ALA A 57 61.97 -20.01 12.41
CA ALA A 57 61.35 -18.70 12.28
C ALA A 57 61.30 -18.02 13.66
N HIS A 58 62.03 -16.91 13.80
CA HIS A 58 61.87 -15.98 14.92
C HIS A 58 60.44 -15.43 14.95
N VAL A 59 59.65 -15.84 15.95
CA VAL A 59 58.31 -15.30 16.19
C VAL A 59 58.43 -13.96 16.92
N SER A 60 58.28 -12.87 16.16
CA SER A 60 58.00 -11.53 16.69
C SER A 60 56.60 -11.53 17.33
N SER A 61 56.53 -11.34 18.64
CA SER A 61 55.27 -11.20 19.37
C SER A 61 54.68 -9.80 19.18
N HIS A 62 53.95 -9.59 18.08
CA HIS A 62 53.04 -8.45 17.96
C HIS A 62 51.74 -8.75 18.72
N PRO A 63 51.22 -7.83 19.56
CA PRO A 63 49.95 -8.03 20.23
C PRO A 63 48.83 -8.10 19.18
N VAL A 64 48.21 -9.28 19.09
CA VAL A 64 47.00 -9.50 18.29
C VAL A 64 45.89 -8.64 18.91
N CYS A 65 45.44 -7.63 18.16
CA CYS A 65 44.28 -6.83 18.53
C CYS A 65 43.07 -7.78 18.65
N PRO A 66 42.33 -7.78 19.78
CA PRO A 66 41.18 -8.65 19.92
C PRO A 66 40.16 -8.35 18.80
N PRO A 67 39.46 -9.36 18.25
CA PRO A 67 38.44 -9.12 17.25
C PRO A 67 37.41 -8.15 17.83
N GLN A 68 37.29 -6.98 17.20
CA GLN A 68 36.26 -6.02 17.55
C GLN A 68 34.92 -6.73 17.38
N ARG A 69 34.16 -6.84 18.49
CA ARG A 69 32.76 -7.29 18.41
C ARG A 69 32.07 -6.42 17.35
N PRO A 70 31.29 -6.99 16.42
CA PRO A 70 30.52 -6.18 15.49
C PRO A 70 29.71 -5.17 16.30
N ALA A 71 29.79 -3.89 15.92
CA ALA A 71 29.05 -2.83 16.59
C ALA A 71 27.59 -3.26 16.67
N VAL A 72 27.08 -3.48 17.88
CA VAL A 72 25.67 -3.83 18.09
C VAL A 72 24.88 -2.62 17.61
N MET A 73 24.25 -2.74 16.43
CA MET A 73 23.36 -1.68 15.98
C MET A 73 22.28 -1.50 17.05
N PRO A 74 22.04 -0.25 17.50
CA PRO A 74 21.04 -0.02 18.52
C PRO A 74 19.68 -0.51 18.02
N GLN A 75 18.96 -1.25 18.86
CA GLN A 75 17.62 -1.79 18.52
C GLN A 75 16.70 -0.66 18.00
N PRO A 76 15.85 -0.96 17.00
CA PRO A 76 14.92 0.03 16.48
C PRO A 76 13.93 0.45 17.55
N ARG A 77 13.51 1.72 17.49
CA ARG A 77 12.39 2.23 18.30
C ARG A 77 11.06 1.96 17.63
N MET A 78 11.07 1.85 16.29
CA MET A 78 9.89 1.68 15.48
C MET A 78 10.15 0.77 14.29
N MET A 79 9.22 -0.14 14.02
CA MET A 79 9.09 -0.89 12.77
C MET A 79 8.04 -0.19 11.92
N LEU A 80 8.42 0.35 10.77
CA LEU A 80 7.58 1.19 9.93
C LEU A 80 7.28 0.52 8.59
N VAL A 81 6.00 0.29 8.31
CA VAL A 81 5.49 -0.03 6.98
C VAL A 81 5.16 1.28 6.28
N VAL A 82 5.73 1.52 5.10
CA VAL A 82 5.39 2.67 4.27
C VAL A 82 4.58 2.16 3.08
N THR A 83 3.28 2.44 3.11
CA THR A 83 2.30 1.92 2.15
C THR A 83 2.02 2.96 1.08
N GLY A 84 2.38 2.65 -0.17
CA GLY A 84 1.97 3.41 -1.34
C GLY A 84 0.56 3.05 -1.79
N ASP A 85 -0.37 3.97 -1.61
CA ASP A 85 -1.78 3.79 -1.98
C ASP A 85 -2.04 4.03 -3.48
N ASP A 86 -3.16 3.49 -3.96
CA ASP A 86 -3.68 3.62 -5.33
C ASP A 86 -2.84 2.95 -6.43
N PHE A 87 -2.15 1.84 -6.12
CA PHE A 87 -1.55 1.01 -7.15
C PHE A 87 -2.65 0.40 -8.02
N GLY A 88 -2.43 0.30 -9.33
CA GLY A 88 -3.45 -0.15 -10.29
C GLY A 88 -4.33 0.96 -10.88
N TYR A 89 -4.22 2.19 -10.39
CA TYR A 89 -5.06 3.31 -10.86
C TYR A 89 -4.79 3.69 -12.32
N CYS A 90 -3.51 3.83 -12.70
CA CYS A 90 -3.09 4.10 -14.08
C CYS A 90 -1.59 3.75 -14.25
N PRO A 91 -1.08 3.63 -15.49
CA PRO A 91 0.30 3.20 -15.72
C PRO A 91 1.33 4.16 -15.14
N ARG A 92 1.03 5.47 -15.17
CA ARG A 92 1.90 6.51 -14.61
C ARG A 92 2.03 6.42 -13.10
N ARG A 93 0.96 6.08 -12.38
CA ARG A 93 1.05 5.85 -10.93
C ARG A 93 1.78 4.56 -10.62
N ASN A 94 1.47 3.50 -11.37
CA ASN A 94 2.15 2.24 -11.22
C ASN A 94 3.67 2.41 -11.33
N GLN A 95 4.13 3.11 -12.36
CA GLN A 95 5.55 3.38 -12.53
C GLN A 95 6.15 4.17 -11.37
N GLY A 96 5.50 5.24 -10.91
CA GLY A 96 6.04 6.03 -9.81
C GLY A 96 6.07 5.29 -8.47
N LEU A 97 5.11 4.40 -8.21
CA LEU A 97 5.14 3.49 -7.05
C LEU A 97 6.30 2.49 -7.15
N VAL A 98 6.53 1.91 -8.34
CA VAL A 98 7.67 1.02 -8.61
C VAL A 98 8.99 1.76 -8.38
N ASP A 99 9.15 2.96 -8.95
CA ASP A 99 10.35 3.77 -8.80
C ASP A 99 10.61 4.11 -7.32
N CYS A 100 9.57 4.48 -6.58
CA CYS A 100 9.65 4.76 -5.15
C CYS A 100 10.07 3.53 -4.34
N PHE A 101 9.54 2.35 -4.68
CA PHE A 101 9.91 1.09 -4.02
C PHE A 101 11.37 0.72 -4.32
N GLN A 102 11.79 0.79 -5.59
CA GLN A 102 13.16 0.46 -5.99
C GLN A 102 14.20 1.39 -5.37
N ALA A 103 13.83 2.64 -5.08
CA ALA A 103 14.65 3.60 -4.33
C ALA A 103 14.60 3.41 -2.81
N GLY A 104 13.81 2.47 -2.29
CA GLY A 104 13.67 2.19 -0.86
C GLY A 104 12.82 3.21 -0.10
N GLY A 105 12.03 4.03 -0.80
CA GLY A 105 11.16 5.05 -0.20
C GLY A 105 9.84 4.49 0.33
N ILE A 106 9.37 3.37 -0.22
CA ILE A 106 8.21 2.61 0.26
C ILE A 106 8.54 1.13 0.46
N THR A 107 7.79 0.45 1.31
CA THR A 107 7.99 -0.99 1.59
C THR A 107 6.80 -1.86 1.21
N ASN A 108 5.65 -1.25 0.89
CA ASN A 108 4.42 -1.95 0.63
C ASN A 108 3.53 -1.12 -0.33
N VAL A 109 2.62 -1.75 -1.06
CA VAL A 109 1.62 -1.08 -1.90
C VAL A 109 0.21 -1.64 -1.69
N SER A 110 -0.81 -0.79 -1.86
CA SER A 110 -2.23 -1.19 -1.84
C SER A 110 -2.84 -1.12 -3.23
N LEU A 111 -3.34 -2.25 -3.74
CA LEU A 111 -3.86 -2.42 -5.10
C LEU A 111 -5.37 -2.13 -5.20
N LEU A 112 -5.74 -1.18 -6.06
CA LEU A 112 -7.10 -0.99 -6.56
C LEU A 112 -7.39 -2.01 -7.66
N VAL A 113 -8.04 -3.12 -7.30
CA VAL A 113 -8.30 -4.22 -8.24
C VAL A 113 -9.29 -3.86 -9.36
N ASN A 114 -10.15 -2.87 -9.14
CA ASN A 114 -11.04 -2.32 -10.17
C ASN A 114 -10.42 -1.13 -10.93
N GLY A 115 -9.15 -0.81 -10.67
CA GLY A 115 -8.40 0.22 -11.40
C GLY A 115 -8.07 -0.19 -12.83
N ALA A 116 -8.01 0.78 -13.75
CA ALA A 116 -7.78 0.53 -15.18
C ALA A 116 -6.44 -0.18 -15.48
N SER A 117 -5.48 -0.09 -14.56
CA SER A 117 -4.14 -0.69 -14.68
C SER A 117 -3.87 -1.71 -13.58
N ALA A 118 -4.90 -2.29 -12.97
CA ALA A 118 -4.75 -3.27 -11.89
C ALA A 118 -3.96 -4.51 -12.31
N LYS A 119 -4.18 -5.00 -13.53
CA LYS A 119 -3.44 -6.16 -14.07
C LYS A 119 -1.95 -5.86 -14.23
N GLU A 120 -1.62 -4.74 -14.86
CA GLU A 120 -0.23 -4.29 -15.00
C GLU A 120 0.43 -4.09 -13.64
N ALA A 121 -0.28 -3.49 -12.68
CA ALA A 121 0.20 -3.31 -11.32
C ALA A 121 0.55 -4.65 -10.64
N ALA A 122 -0.33 -5.66 -10.72
CA ALA A 122 -0.04 -6.99 -10.18
C ALA A 122 1.20 -7.63 -10.84
N GLU A 123 1.35 -7.51 -12.16
CA GLU A 123 2.53 -7.98 -12.90
C GLU A 123 3.82 -7.25 -12.46
N LEU A 124 3.74 -5.94 -12.21
CA LEU A 124 4.86 -5.13 -11.71
C LEU A 124 5.24 -5.51 -10.27
N ALA A 125 4.27 -5.69 -9.37
CA ALA A 125 4.55 -6.14 -8.01
C ALA A 125 5.25 -7.50 -8.01
N GLN A 126 4.79 -8.44 -8.83
CA GLN A 126 5.46 -9.74 -8.99
C GLN A 126 6.89 -9.57 -9.53
N ARG A 127 7.06 -8.80 -10.61
CA ARG A 127 8.37 -8.57 -11.25
C ARG A 127 9.41 -7.97 -10.30
N HIS A 128 8.99 -7.02 -9.47
CA HIS A 128 9.87 -6.28 -8.56
C HIS A 128 9.86 -6.81 -7.12
N ASN A 129 9.12 -7.90 -6.85
CA ASN A 129 8.92 -8.47 -5.51
C ASN A 129 8.38 -7.45 -4.49
N ILE A 130 7.46 -6.59 -4.92
CA ILE A 130 6.84 -5.57 -4.07
C ILE A 130 5.79 -6.23 -3.18
N PRO A 131 5.88 -6.12 -1.85
CA PRO A 131 4.79 -6.51 -0.95
C PRO A 131 3.50 -5.75 -1.30
N ILE A 132 2.42 -6.49 -1.50
CA ILE A 132 1.17 -5.98 -2.07
C ILE A 132 -0.03 -6.47 -1.27
N GLY A 133 -0.98 -5.59 -1.01
CA GLY A 133 -2.29 -5.92 -0.46
C GLY A 133 -3.42 -5.22 -1.18
N LEU A 134 -4.64 -5.35 -0.66
CA LEU A 134 -5.85 -4.91 -1.36
C LEU A 134 -6.30 -3.54 -0.87
N HIS A 135 -6.41 -2.58 -1.79
CA HIS A 135 -7.03 -1.28 -1.55
C HIS A 135 -8.53 -1.35 -1.85
N ALA A 136 -9.33 -1.65 -0.83
CA ALA A 136 -10.76 -1.85 -1.01
C ALA A 136 -11.44 -0.55 -1.46
N ASN A 137 -12.20 -0.60 -2.54
CA ASN A 137 -12.79 0.59 -3.15
C ASN A 137 -14.32 0.47 -3.23
N LEU A 138 -15.03 1.45 -2.68
CA LEU A 138 -16.51 1.51 -2.77
C LEU A 138 -16.99 2.86 -3.32
N SER A 139 -16.06 3.69 -3.80
CA SER A 139 -16.34 5.10 -4.08
C SER A 139 -15.96 5.53 -5.48
N GLU A 140 -15.03 4.86 -6.16
CA GLU A 140 -14.62 5.26 -7.51
C GLU A 140 -14.77 4.14 -8.52
N GLY A 141 -15.37 4.45 -9.67
CA GLY A 141 -15.35 3.54 -10.81
C GLY A 141 -16.44 2.48 -10.85
N VAL A 142 -16.23 1.45 -11.66
CA VAL A 142 -17.21 0.36 -11.80
C VAL A 142 -16.96 -0.70 -10.72
N PRO A 143 -18.01 -1.21 -10.04
CA PRO A 143 -17.88 -2.32 -9.10
C PRO A 143 -17.41 -3.61 -9.78
N VAL A 144 -16.74 -4.48 -9.04
CA VAL A 144 -16.37 -5.82 -9.51
C VAL A 144 -17.60 -6.74 -9.52
N SER A 145 -18.45 -6.62 -8.50
CA SER A 145 -19.69 -7.36 -8.36
C SER A 145 -20.77 -6.85 -9.30
N GLN A 146 -21.49 -7.78 -9.93
CA GLN A 146 -22.68 -7.47 -10.73
C GLN A 146 -23.90 -7.10 -9.85
N GLN A 147 -23.83 -7.34 -8.55
CA GLN A 147 -24.92 -7.08 -7.58
C GLN A 147 -24.58 -5.88 -6.69
N ALA A 148 -24.50 -4.69 -7.30
CA ALA A 148 -24.07 -3.47 -6.65
C ALA A 148 -25.02 -2.27 -6.87
N SER A 149 -26.31 -2.54 -7.14
CA SER A 149 -27.27 -1.51 -7.57
C SER A 149 -27.45 -0.33 -6.62
N THR A 150 -27.30 -0.53 -5.31
CA THR A 150 -27.36 0.55 -4.30
C THR A 150 -26.04 1.31 -4.18
N LEU A 151 -24.94 0.74 -4.66
CA LEU A 151 -23.59 1.33 -4.57
C LEU A 151 -23.28 2.25 -5.76
N ILE A 152 -24.06 2.17 -6.84
CA ILE A 152 -23.82 2.85 -8.11
C ILE A 152 -24.83 3.95 -8.43
N ASN A 153 -24.36 4.95 -9.17
CA ASN A 153 -25.15 6.00 -9.77
C ASN A 153 -25.82 5.51 -11.08
N GLN A 154 -26.61 6.37 -11.71
CA GLN A 154 -27.35 6.06 -12.95
C GLN A 154 -26.46 5.72 -14.16
N ARG A 155 -25.17 6.05 -14.11
CA ARG A 155 -24.18 5.74 -15.14
C ARG A 155 -23.43 4.42 -14.89
N GLY A 156 -23.73 3.72 -13.80
CA GLY A 156 -23.11 2.44 -13.46
C GLY A 156 -21.78 2.53 -12.69
N PHE A 157 -21.37 3.72 -12.27
CA PHE A 157 -20.19 3.93 -11.43
C PHE A 157 -20.59 4.06 -9.97
N PHE A 158 -19.67 3.81 -9.04
CA PHE A 158 -19.88 4.11 -7.63
C PHE A 158 -20.31 5.57 -7.42
N HIS A 159 -20.95 5.84 -6.27
CA HIS A 159 -21.48 7.18 -5.96
C HIS A 159 -20.41 8.29 -5.76
N GLY A 160 -19.12 8.01 -5.89
CA GLY A 160 -18.08 8.95 -5.52
C GLY A 160 -17.84 9.00 -4.00
N LYS A 161 -16.70 9.56 -3.58
CA LYS A 161 -16.32 9.72 -2.16
C LYS A 161 -17.45 10.30 -1.29
N MET A 162 -17.99 11.43 -1.72
CA MET A 162 -19.01 12.15 -0.96
C MET A 162 -20.40 11.57 -1.17
N GLY A 163 -20.71 11.08 -2.37
CA GLY A 163 -22.01 10.46 -2.65
C GLY A 163 -22.17 9.15 -1.87
N PHE A 164 -21.14 8.31 -1.78
CA PHE A 164 -21.18 7.10 -0.96
C PHE A 164 -21.45 7.43 0.51
N ARG A 165 -20.75 8.43 1.08
CA ARG A 165 -20.96 8.86 2.48
C ARG A 165 -22.35 9.44 2.72
N GLN A 166 -22.90 10.17 1.74
CA GLN A 166 -24.27 10.69 1.83
C GLN A 166 -25.31 9.57 1.76
N ALA A 167 -25.17 8.65 0.82
CA ALA A 167 -26.05 7.49 0.67
C ALA A 167 -26.01 6.58 1.91
N LEU A 168 -24.83 6.36 2.48
CA LEU A 168 -24.64 5.62 3.72
C LEU A 168 -25.40 6.29 4.88
N LYS A 169 -25.18 7.59 5.09
CA LYS A 169 -25.87 8.36 6.14
C LYS A 169 -27.39 8.39 5.95
N GLY A 170 -27.86 8.32 4.71
CA GLY A 170 -29.27 8.24 4.36
C GLY A 170 -29.89 6.85 4.49
N GLY A 171 -29.12 5.81 4.85
CA GLY A 171 -29.59 4.43 4.90
C GLY A 171 -29.95 3.85 3.53
N GLN A 172 -29.34 4.37 2.46
CA GLN A 172 -29.65 4.02 1.07
C GLN A 172 -28.78 2.90 0.51
N LEU A 173 -27.75 2.48 1.25
CA LEU A 173 -26.82 1.44 0.84
C LEU A 173 -27.20 0.09 1.45
N SER A 174 -27.17 -0.96 0.64
CA SER A 174 -27.33 -2.33 1.13
C SER A 174 -25.98 -2.89 1.61
N MET A 175 -25.86 -3.18 2.90
CA MET A 175 -24.66 -3.81 3.45
C MET A 175 -24.40 -5.21 2.87
N GLY A 176 -25.45 -5.93 2.44
CA GLY A 176 -25.28 -7.18 1.70
C GLY A 176 -24.61 -6.97 0.33
N GLN A 177 -24.90 -5.87 -0.36
CA GLN A 177 -24.20 -5.53 -1.61
C GLN A 177 -22.76 -5.06 -1.37
N VAL A 178 -22.53 -4.31 -0.27
CA VAL A 178 -21.17 -3.97 0.16
C VAL A 178 -20.35 -5.23 0.41
N GLU A 179 -20.92 -6.22 1.09
CA GLU A 179 -20.27 -7.51 1.34
C GLU A 179 -19.93 -8.23 0.02
N LEU A 180 -20.90 -8.35 -0.88
CA LEU A 180 -20.71 -9.00 -2.18
C LEU A 180 -19.60 -8.32 -2.99
N GLU A 181 -19.53 -6.99 -2.98
CA GLU A 181 -18.49 -6.22 -3.64
C GLU A 181 -17.11 -6.45 -3.02
N LEU A 182 -16.98 -6.32 -1.70
CA LEU A 182 -15.71 -6.53 -1.01
C LEU A 182 -15.17 -7.95 -1.23
N ARG A 183 -16.03 -8.96 -1.17
CA ARG A 183 -15.65 -10.35 -1.48
C ARG A 183 -15.24 -10.52 -2.94
N ALA A 184 -15.92 -9.85 -3.87
CA ALA A 184 -15.57 -9.88 -5.29
C ALA A 184 -14.18 -9.25 -5.53
N GLN A 185 -13.87 -8.14 -4.85
CA GLN A 185 -12.54 -7.53 -4.91
C GLN A 185 -11.44 -8.42 -4.33
N VAL A 186 -11.69 -9.11 -3.21
CA VAL A 186 -10.73 -10.09 -2.66
C VAL A 186 -10.49 -11.23 -3.65
N ARG A 187 -11.52 -11.76 -4.29
CA ARG A 187 -11.37 -12.80 -5.33
C ARG A 187 -10.59 -12.30 -6.53
N LEU A 188 -10.90 -11.11 -7.03
CA LEU A 188 -10.17 -10.51 -8.14
C LEU A 188 -8.71 -10.24 -7.77
N PHE A 189 -8.41 -9.85 -6.54
CA PHE A 189 -7.03 -9.74 -6.05
C PHE A 189 -6.29 -11.08 -6.17
N ILE A 190 -6.91 -12.18 -5.73
CA ILE A 190 -6.33 -13.52 -5.84
C ILE A 190 -6.11 -13.90 -7.31
N ASP A 191 -7.08 -13.63 -8.18
CA ASP A 191 -6.96 -13.92 -9.61
C ASP A 191 -5.81 -13.16 -10.27
N LEU A 192 -5.57 -11.91 -9.86
CA LEU A 192 -4.50 -11.05 -10.38
C LEU A 192 -3.11 -11.39 -9.82
N THR A 193 -3.02 -11.79 -8.54
CA THR A 193 -1.73 -11.94 -7.82
C THR A 193 -1.34 -13.39 -7.55
N GLY A 194 -2.29 -14.32 -7.61
CA GLY A 194 -2.11 -15.73 -7.27
C GLY A 194 -2.08 -16.03 -5.76
N HIS A 195 -2.33 -15.05 -4.89
CA HIS A 195 -2.34 -15.25 -3.44
C HIS A 195 -3.36 -14.35 -2.73
N LEU A 196 -3.62 -14.63 -1.44
CA LEU A 196 -4.43 -13.75 -0.58
C LEU A 196 -3.64 -12.49 -0.21
N PRO A 197 -4.29 -11.31 -0.06
CA PRO A 197 -3.61 -10.12 0.42
C PRO A 197 -3.18 -10.30 1.88
N GLN A 198 -2.01 -9.78 2.25
CA GLN A 198 -1.53 -9.80 3.65
C GLN A 198 -2.12 -8.68 4.48
N HIS A 199 -2.49 -7.57 3.83
CA HIS A 199 -3.23 -6.47 4.41
C HIS A 199 -4.33 -6.02 3.44
N MET A 200 -5.40 -5.48 3.99
CA MET A 200 -6.43 -4.81 3.20
C MET A 200 -6.85 -3.55 3.94
N ASP A 201 -6.79 -2.42 3.25
CA ASP A 201 -7.21 -1.11 3.71
C ASP A 201 -8.35 -0.61 2.79
N GLY A 202 -8.78 0.65 2.96
CA GLY A 202 -9.87 1.23 2.19
C GLY A 202 -9.45 2.50 1.48
N HIS A 203 -9.72 2.56 0.18
CA HIS A 203 -9.62 3.78 -0.61
C HIS A 203 -10.47 4.88 0.04
N GLN A 204 -9.87 6.05 0.27
CA GLN A 204 -10.52 7.18 0.95
C GLN A 204 -11.05 6.84 2.37
N HIS A 205 -10.45 5.83 3.01
CA HIS A 205 -10.79 5.32 4.33
C HIS A 205 -12.25 4.84 4.44
N ILE A 206 -12.81 4.25 3.37
CA ILE A 206 -14.19 3.76 3.39
C ILE A 206 -14.42 2.62 4.39
N HIS A 207 -13.36 1.89 4.76
CA HIS A 207 -13.43 0.67 5.55
C HIS A 207 -13.69 0.91 7.03
N VAL A 208 -13.46 2.14 7.53
CA VAL A 208 -13.76 2.50 8.92
C VAL A 208 -15.14 3.11 9.12
N LEU A 209 -15.88 3.33 8.02
CA LEU A 209 -17.19 3.98 8.09
C LEU A 209 -18.21 3.17 8.89
N PRO A 210 -19.21 3.85 9.50
CA PRO A 210 -20.34 3.18 10.13
C PRO A 210 -20.97 2.13 9.22
N GLU A 211 -21.38 1.00 9.80
CA GLU A 211 -21.93 -0.18 9.11
C GLU A 211 -20.92 -0.91 8.19
N VAL A 212 -20.17 -0.19 7.35
CA VAL A 212 -19.15 -0.76 6.45
C VAL A 212 -18.06 -1.48 7.24
N ARG A 213 -17.60 -0.93 8.36
CA ARG A 213 -16.56 -1.55 9.21
C ARG A 213 -16.90 -2.96 9.70
N GLU A 214 -18.17 -3.25 9.94
CA GLU A 214 -18.62 -4.57 10.37
C GLU A 214 -18.49 -5.58 9.22
N VAL A 215 -19.02 -5.21 8.05
CA VAL A 215 -18.96 -6.03 6.83
C VAL A 215 -17.51 -6.25 6.41
N PHE A 216 -16.70 -5.19 6.44
CA PHE A 216 -15.28 -5.24 6.12
C PHE A 216 -14.51 -6.18 7.05
N ALA A 217 -14.73 -6.08 8.37
CA ALA A 217 -14.11 -6.97 9.35
C ALA A 217 -14.53 -8.44 9.17
N GLN A 218 -15.80 -8.70 8.86
CA GLN A 218 -16.29 -10.03 8.55
C GLN A 218 -15.57 -10.62 7.33
N VAL A 219 -15.43 -9.84 6.25
CA VAL A 219 -14.74 -10.28 5.03
C VAL A 219 -13.27 -10.57 5.31
N LEU A 220 -12.56 -9.70 6.01
CA LEU A 220 -11.18 -9.93 6.43
C LEU A 220 -11.04 -11.25 7.21
N SER A 221 -11.92 -11.46 8.21
CA SER A 221 -11.93 -12.66 9.04
C SER A 221 -12.17 -13.92 8.22
N ASP A 222 -13.16 -13.92 7.32
CA ASP A 222 -13.52 -15.07 6.51
C ASP A 222 -12.39 -15.50 5.55
N PHE A 223 -11.69 -14.53 4.97
CA PHE A 223 -10.55 -14.77 4.09
C PHE A 223 -9.22 -14.90 4.85
N ARG A 224 -9.24 -14.74 6.18
CA ARG A 224 -8.05 -14.75 7.06
C ARG A 224 -6.99 -13.72 6.66
N ILE A 225 -7.43 -12.53 6.25
CA ILE A 225 -6.55 -11.40 5.96
C ILE A 225 -6.19 -10.75 7.31
N PRO A 226 -4.92 -10.79 7.73
CA PRO A 226 -4.57 -10.53 9.12
C PRO A 226 -4.49 -9.05 9.49
N TYR A 227 -4.22 -8.15 8.54
CA TYR A 227 -3.97 -6.74 8.80
C TYR A 227 -4.94 -5.79 8.11
N THR A 228 -5.29 -4.72 8.81
CA THR A 228 -5.98 -3.54 8.28
C THR A 228 -5.30 -2.26 8.75
N ARG A 229 -5.74 -1.13 8.19
CA ARG A 229 -5.36 0.22 8.60
C ARG A 229 -6.36 0.80 9.59
N VAL A 230 -5.89 1.43 10.66
CA VAL A 230 -6.71 2.25 11.57
C VAL A 230 -6.15 3.68 11.54
N PRO A 231 -6.75 4.62 10.79
CA PRO A 231 -6.18 5.94 10.56
C PRO A 231 -6.41 6.90 11.74
N VAL A 232 -5.77 6.60 12.87
CA VAL A 232 -5.71 7.45 14.07
C VAL A 232 -4.29 8.02 14.18
N GLU A 233 -4.13 9.31 13.91
CA GLU A 233 -2.82 9.95 13.81
C GLU A 233 -2.52 10.85 15.01
N SER A 234 -1.52 10.44 15.80
CA SER A 234 -1.06 11.23 16.94
C SER A 234 -0.57 12.60 16.49
N GLY A 235 -1.13 13.67 17.07
CA GLY A 235 -0.79 15.05 16.73
C GLY A 235 -1.70 15.72 15.70
N LEU A 236 -2.71 15.01 15.16
CA LEU A 236 -3.67 15.57 14.20
C LEU A 236 -4.29 16.90 14.68
N HIS A 237 -4.79 16.93 15.91
CA HIS A 237 -5.44 18.13 16.50
C HIS A 237 -4.49 19.28 16.87
N SER A 238 -3.18 19.04 16.78
CA SER A 238 -2.13 20.03 17.08
C SER A 238 -1.35 20.43 15.83
N CYS A 239 -1.88 20.11 14.64
CA CYS A 239 -1.21 20.29 13.36
C CYS A 239 -1.50 21.67 12.73
N PRO A 240 -0.54 22.62 12.70
CA PRO A 240 -0.80 23.99 12.30
C PRO A 240 -0.88 24.21 10.78
N TRP A 241 -0.39 23.27 9.97
CA TRP A 241 -0.34 23.42 8.50
C TRP A 241 -1.56 22.87 7.78
N LEU A 242 -2.47 22.18 8.47
CA LEU A 242 -3.68 21.66 7.84
C LEU A 242 -4.74 22.76 7.67
N PRO A 243 -5.24 23.00 6.44
CA PRO A 243 -6.41 23.84 6.23
C PRO A 243 -7.62 23.33 7.02
N GLY A 244 -8.43 24.24 7.57
CA GLY A 244 -9.53 23.87 8.47
C GLY A 244 -10.57 22.90 7.88
N HIS A 245 -10.74 22.86 6.54
CA HIS A 245 -11.62 21.89 5.90
C HIS A 245 -11.03 20.47 5.88
N LEU A 246 -9.73 20.32 5.62
CA LEU A 246 -9.03 19.04 5.72
C LEU A 246 -8.97 18.57 7.17
N HIS A 247 -8.69 19.48 8.11
CA HIS A 247 -8.70 19.14 9.53
C HIS A 247 -10.06 18.57 9.98
N ARG A 248 -11.19 19.19 9.58
CA ARG A 248 -12.52 18.64 9.89
C ARG A 248 -12.77 17.28 9.25
N PHE A 249 -12.33 17.10 8.00
CA PHE A 249 -12.48 15.82 7.31
C PHE A 249 -11.65 14.72 7.99
N TYR A 250 -10.38 14.98 8.31
CA TYR A 250 -9.51 14.04 9.00
C TYR A 250 -9.91 13.76 10.44
N ALA A 251 -10.41 14.75 11.18
CA ALA A 251 -11.00 14.52 12.50
C ALA A 251 -12.21 13.57 12.45
N GLN A 252 -13.02 13.65 11.38
CA GLN A 252 -14.11 12.70 11.17
C GLN A 252 -13.58 11.30 10.81
N VAL A 253 -12.54 11.20 9.97
CA VAL A 253 -11.87 9.92 9.66
C VAL A 253 -11.31 9.27 10.92
N GLU A 254 -10.62 10.04 11.77
CA GLU A 254 -10.07 9.56 13.04
C GLU A 254 -11.18 9.08 13.98
N LYS A 255 -12.29 9.81 14.07
CA LYS A 255 -13.45 9.38 14.85
C LYS A 255 -14.01 8.05 14.32
N ASP A 256 -14.23 7.94 13.01
CA ASP A 256 -14.71 6.71 12.38
C ASP A 256 -13.74 5.54 12.63
N ALA A 257 -12.43 5.81 12.62
CA ALA A 257 -11.37 4.84 12.91
C ALA A 257 -11.36 4.38 14.37
N LEU A 258 -11.47 5.29 15.33
CA LEU A 258 -11.60 4.94 16.76
C LEU A 258 -12.82 4.05 17.00
N ASP A 259 -13.96 4.39 16.39
CA ASP A 259 -15.19 3.61 16.46
C ASP A 259 -15.08 2.24 15.75
N SER A 260 -14.05 2.02 14.91
CA SER A 260 -13.79 0.74 14.25
C SER A 260 -12.95 -0.24 15.09
N ILE A 261 -12.18 0.26 16.06
CA ILE A 261 -11.29 -0.56 16.89
C ILE A 261 -12.03 -1.71 17.61
N PRO A 262 -13.17 -1.49 18.29
CA PRO A 262 -13.88 -2.59 18.96
C PRO A 262 -14.37 -3.66 17.99
N VAL A 263 -14.73 -3.26 16.76
CA VAL A 263 -15.17 -4.18 15.71
C VAL A 263 -14.00 -5.03 15.22
N PHE A 264 -12.90 -4.39 14.83
CA PHE A 264 -11.71 -5.11 14.34
C PHE A 264 -11.11 -6.04 15.41
N SER A 265 -11.06 -5.59 16.67
CA SER A 265 -10.66 -6.44 17.81
C SER A 265 -11.52 -7.69 17.96
N ARG A 266 -12.86 -7.55 17.85
CA ARG A 266 -13.80 -8.67 17.98
C ARG A 266 -13.60 -9.72 16.87
N TYR A 267 -13.23 -9.29 15.68
CA TYR A 267 -12.92 -10.16 14.55
C TYR A 267 -11.47 -10.67 14.53
N GLY A 268 -10.64 -10.30 15.52
CA GLY A 268 -9.24 -10.71 15.60
C GLY A 268 -8.35 -10.11 14.51
N ILE A 269 -8.76 -8.99 13.92
CA ILE A 269 -7.99 -8.28 12.90
C ILE A 269 -6.91 -7.45 13.59
N ARG A 270 -5.69 -7.47 13.05
CA ARG A 270 -4.56 -6.70 13.57
C ARG A 270 -4.36 -5.40 12.78
N TRP A 271 -3.71 -4.42 13.38
CA TRP A 271 -3.25 -3.20 12.74
C TRP A 271 -1.99 -2.70 13.48
N PRO A 272 -1.14 -1.88 12.86
CA PRO A 272 0.03 -1.31 13.53
C PRO A 272 -0.37 -0.38 14.69
N ASP A 273 0.49 -0.26 15.70
CA ASP A 273 0.22 0.52 16.92
C ASP A 273 -0.13 1.99 16.63
N VAL A 274 0.50 2.56 15.62
CA VAL A 274 0.36 3.98 15.22
C VAL A 274 0.20 4.13 13.71
N TYR A 275 -0.52 5.17 13.32
CA TYR A 275 -0.72 5.55 11.93
C TYR A 275 -0.16 6.95 11.65
N LEU A 276 0.41 7.12 10.46
CA LEU A 276 0.93 8.38 9.92
C LEU A 276 0.36 8.59 8.52
N GLY A 277 0.08 9.84 8.14
CA GLY A 277 -0.19 10.18 6.74
C GLY A 277 -1.34 11.16 6.47
N LEU A 278 -2.25 11.43 7.42
CA LEU A 278 -3.26 12.48 7.24
C LEU A 278 -2.61 13.86 7.28
N THR A 279 -1.69 14.07 8.23
CA THR A 279 -1.01 15.36 8.40
C THR A 279 0.09 15.61 7.38
N THR A 280 0.61 14.57 6.73
CA THR A 280 1.76 14.67 5.80
C THR A 280 1.39 14.44 4.34
N MET A 281 0.11 14.31 4.00
CA MET A 281 -0.32 14.05 2.61
C MET A 281 0.03 15.19 1.64
N GLY A 282 0.47 14.82 0.44
CA GLY A 282 0.77 15.70 -0.68
C GLY A 282 1.89 16.69 -0.39
N GLN A 283 1.67 17.98 -0.72
CA GLN A 283 2.63 19.06 -0.44
C GLN A 283 3.05 19.16 1.03
N ASN A 284 2.27 18.60 1.97
CA ASN A 284 2.61 18.63 3.39
C ASN A 284 3.72 17.63 3.76
N LEU A 285 4.07 16.69 2.87
CA LEU A 285 5.18 15.77 3.09
C LEU A 285 6.48 16.56 3.02
N SER A 286 7.10 16.77 4.18
CA SER A 286 8.42 17.39 4.28
C SER A 286 9.15 16.77 5.46
N VAL A 287 10.49 16.81 5.44
CA VAL A 287 11.32 16.29 6.53
C VAL A 287 10.90 16.87 7.90
N PRO A 288 10.67 18.19 8.07
CA PRO A 288 10.24 18.74 9.36
C PRO A 288 8.86 18.26 9.82
N ASN A 289 7.90 18.11 8.90
CA ASN A 289 6.55 17.68 9.26
C ASN A 289 6.53 16.18 9.61
N LEU A 290 7.24 15.35 8.84
CA LEU A 290 7.37 13.93 9.15
C LEU A 290 8.17 13.69 10.43
N GLN A 291 9.22 14.48 10.70
CA GLN A 291 9.94 14.42 11.97
C GLN A 291 9.02 14.73 13.15
N ARG A 292 8.11 15.71 13.02
CA ARG A 292 7.09 16.00 14.05
C ARG A 292 6.12 14.83 14.21
N ALA A 293 5.59 14.29 13.12
CA ALA A 293 4.65 13.18 13.16
C ALA A 293 5.27 11.92 13.79
N LEU A 294 6.52 11.57 13.42
CA LEU A 294 7.29 10.49 14.06
C LEU A 294 7.51 10.75 15.56
N GLY A 295 7.80 11.99 15.94
CA GLY A 295 7.95 12.40 17.34
C GLY A 295 6.67 12.15 18.15
N HIS A 296 5.51 12.52 17.61
CA HIS A 296 4.22 12.25 18.24
C HIS A 296 3.92 10.75 18.33
N ALA A 297 4.14 10.00 17.26
CA ALA A 297 3.92 8.54 17.23
C ALA A 297 4.79 7.79 18.25
N LEU A 298 6.09 8.13 18.33
CA LEU A 298 7.02 7.55 19.30
C LEU A 298 6.71 7.95 20.74
N ALA A 299 6.07 9.10 20.95
CA ALA A 299 5.63 9.55 22.27
C ALA A 299 4.33 8.85 22.73
N ALA A 300 3.42 8.58 21.80
CA ALA A 300 2.19 7.84 22.07
C ALA A 300 2.47 6.38 22.48
N GLY A 301 3.44 5.73 21.82
CA GLY A 301 3.80 4.33 22.09
C GLY A 301 2.71 3.33 21.67
N PRO A 302 2.86 2.04 22.04
CA PRO A 302 1.83 1.04 21.76
C PRO A 302 0.54 1.36 22.51
N SER A 303 -0.59 1.26 21.81
CA SER A 303 -1.91 1.51 22.39
C SER A 303 -2.16 0.56 23.57
N GLY A 304 -2.15 1.08 24.81
CA GLY A 304 -2.40 0.31 26.04
C GLY A 304 -1.21 0.16 27.01
N ALA A 305 -0.01 0.63 26.66
CA ALA A 305 1.11 0.63 27.60
C ALA A 305 1.02 1.83 28.57
N ALA A 306 0.75 1.57 29.85
CA ALA A 306 0.93 2.59 30.90
C ALA A 306 2.40 3.07 30.89
N PRO A 307 2.67 4.35 31.21
CA PRO A 307 4.03 4.85 31.34
C PRO A 307 4.68 4.21 32.58
N SER A 308 5.24 3.01 32.43
CA SER A 308 6.13 2.45 33.43
C SER A 308 7.45 3.22 33.38
N GLY A 309 8.05 3.45 34.55
CA GLY A 309 9.37 4.10 34.72
C GLY A 309 10.54 3.28 34.17
N ALA A 310 10.33 2.58 33.07
CA ALA A 310 11.32 1.77 32.38
C ALA A 310 12.39 2.65 31.72
N SER A 311 13.64 2.19 31.79
CA SER A 311 14.76 2.77 31.04
C SER A 311 14.41 2.90 29.56
N ALA A 312 14.97 3.89 28.85
CA ALA A 312 14.79 4.06 27.41
C ALA A 312 15.21 2.82 26.58
N SER A 313 15.95 1.87 27.18
CA SER A 313 16.32 0.57 26.62
C SER A 313 15.24 -0.51 26.69
N ASP A 314 14.23 -0.35 27.54
CA ASP A 314 13.18 -1.36 27.83
C ASP A 314 11.82 -1.02 27.21
N ARG A 315 11.73 0.08 26.44
CA ARG A 315 10.48 0.44 25.76
C ARG A 315 10.21 -0.54 24.61
N PRO A 316 8.99 -1.09 24.50
CA PRO A 316 8.62 -1.96 23.39
C PRO A 316 8.77 -1.22 22.06
N VAL A 317 9.17 -1.96 21.02
CA VAL A 317 9.26 -1.45 19.65
C VAL A 317 7.85 -1.12 19.15
N VAL A 318 7.66 0.09 18.64
CA VAL A 318 6.36 0.55 18.11
C VAL A 318 6.20 0.06 16.67
N THR A 319 5.08 -0.56 16.33
CA THR A 319 4.75 -0.85 14.93
C THR A 319 3.96 0.32 14.32
N ALA A 320 4.27 0.71 13.09
CA ALA A 320 3.65 1.86 12.46
C ALA A 320 3.31 1.59 11.00
N GLU A 321 2.21 2.19 10.52
CA GLU A 321 1.96 2.39 9.09
C GLU A 321 2.08 3.88 8.74
N PHE A 322 2.79 4.18 7.65
CA PHE A 322 2.81 5.49 7.00
C PHE A 322 2.22 5.37 5.60
N MET A 323 1.02 5.94 5.43
CA MET A 323 0.35 6.04 4.14
C MET A 323 0.94 7.18 3.32
N VAL A 324 1.23 6.89 2.05
CA VAL A 324 1.74 7.84 1.06
C VAL A 324 1.13 7.59 -0.32
N HIS A 325 1.25 8.58 -1.21
CA HIS A 325 0.71 8.57 -2.57
C HIS A 325 1.78 8.95 -3.62
N PRO A 326 3.01 8.40 -3.59
CA PRO A 326 4.03 8.74 -4.58
C PRO A 326 3.55 8.35 -5.97
N GLY A 327 3.92 9.15 -6.96
CA GLY A 327 3.56 8.83 -8.34
C GLY A 327 3.76 9.97 -9.30
N TYR A 328 3.70 9.64 -10.58
CA TYR A 328 3.60 10.66 -11.61
C TYR A 328 2.15 11.14 -11.74
N PRO A 329 1.91 12.43 -12.02
CA PRO A 329 0.57 12.95 -12.26
C PRO A 329 -0.14 12.16 -13.37
N SER A 330 -1.40 11.79 -13.11
CA SER A 330 -2.29 11.15 -14.08
C SER A 330 -2.61 12.14 -15.22
N ARG A 331 -2.87 11.62 -16.43
CA ARG A 331 -3.36 12.46 -17.54
C ARG A 331 -4.89 12.40 -17.58
N PRO A 332 -5.60 13.46 -18.01
CA PRO A 332 -7.06 13.49 -18.00
C PRO A 332 -7.75 12.30 -18.71
N GLN A 333 -7.08 11.69 -19.69
CA GLN A 333 -7.58 10.56 -20.48
C GLN A 333 -7.05 9.21 -19.99
N GLU A 334 -6.12 9.20 -19.02
CA GLU A 334 -5.42 8.02 -18.53
C GLU A 334 -5.54 7.95 -17.00
N GLY A 335 -6.48 7.14 -16.53
CA GLY A 335 -6.59 6.76 -15.13
C GLY A 335 -7.99 6.81 -14.58
N GLY A 336 -8.07 6.50 -13.30
CA GLY A 336 -9.33 6.34 -12.60
C GLY A 336 -9.76 4.89 -12.55
N CYS A 337 -10.78 4.67 -11.73
CA CYS A 337 -11.53 3.42 -11.76
C CYS A 337 -12.66 3.46 -12.82
N GLY A 338 -12.61 4.42 -13.76
CA GLY A 338 -13.54 4.52 -14.90
C GLY A 338 -14.14 5.91 -15.15
N GLU A 339 -14.00 6.86 -14.20
CA GLU A 339 -14.52 8.24 -14.34
C GLU A 339 -13.46 9.26 -14.78
N GLY A 340 -12.20 8.81 -14.96
CA GLY A 340 -11.05 9.68 -15.14
C GLY A 340 -10.41 10.09 -13.80
N PRO A 341 -9.22 10.72 -13.83
CA PRO A 341 -8.53 11.14 -12.61
C PRO A 341 -9.18 12.35 -11.92
N ASP A 342 -9.16 12.39 -10.57
CA ASP A 342 -9.57 13.57 -9.79
C ASP A 342 -8.49 14.69 -9.78
N ASP A 343 -8.69 15.77 -9.03
CA ASP A 343 -7.74 16.88 -9.00
C ASP A 343 -6.41 16.50 -8.33
N PHE A 344 -6.46 15.73 -7.24
CA PHE A 344 -5.26 15.26 -6.53
C PHE A 344 -4.46 14.28 -7.39
N SER A 345 -5.16 13.46 -8.15
CA SER A 345 -4.64 12.53 -9.14
C SER A 345 -3.78 13.19 -10.22
N GLN A 346 -4.14 14.42 -10.59
CA GLN A 346 -3.48 15.22 -11.63
C GLN A 346 -2.49 16.23 -11.04
N SER A 347 -2.44 16.37 -9.72
CA SER A 347 -1.62 17.39 -9.07
C SER A 347 -0.15 16.99 -9.00
N ALA A 348 0.70 17.99 -8.74
CA ALA A 348 2.12 17.78 -8.49
C ALA A 348 2.40 17.11 -7.13
N ASP A 349 1.37 16.86 -6.30
CA ASP A 349 1.52 16.37 -4.94
C ASP A 349 2.09 14.96 -4.92
N ARG A 350 1.64 14.07 -5.82
CA ARG A 350 2.20 12.72 -5.95
C ARG A 350 3.67 12.74 -6.37
N GLN A 351 4.03 13.66 -7.26
CA GLN A 351 5.41 13.84 -7.71
C GLN A 351 6.28 14.40 -6.57
N HIS A 352 5.72 15.32 -5.80
CA HIS A 352 6.36 15.86 -4.60
C HIS A 352 6.62 14.75 -3.58
N GLU A 353 5.62 13.93 -3.27
CA GLU A 353 5.79 12.79 -2.37
C GLU A 353 6.86 11.82 -2.87
N LEU A 354 6.82 11.45 -4.16
CA LEU A 354 7.85 10.60 -4.79
C LEU A 354 9.26 11.20 -4.63
N SER A 355 9.40 12.51 -4.84
CA SER A 355 10.70 13.19 -4.75
C SER A 355 11.23 13.17 -3.31
N LEU A 356 10.36 13.41 -2.32
CA LEU A 356 10.74 13.40 -0.90
C LEU A 356 11.01 11.99 -0.37
N LEU A 357 10.23 10.99 -0.79
CA LEU A 357 10.38 9.60 -0.35
C LEU A 357 11.67 8.96 -0.89
N THR A 358 12.17 9.45 -2.02
CA THR A 358 13.42 8.98 -2.63
C THR A 358 14.63 9.84 -2.26
N ASP A 359 14.44 10.89 -1.45
CA ASP A 359 15.51 11.79 -1.03
C ASP A 359 16.35 11.17 0.13
N PRO A 360 17.70 11.20 0.06
CA PRO A 360 18.57 10.67 1.12
C PRO A 360 18.38 11.31 2.51
N SER A 361 17.83 12.54 2.57
CA SER A 361 17.51 13.20 3.84
C SER A 361 16.45 12.44 4.63
N LEU A 362 15.53 11.73 3.95
CA LEU A 362 14.51 10.94 4.62
C LEU A 362 15.10 9.67 5.26
N GLN A 363 16.01 8.98 4.58
CA GLN A 363 16.75 7.86 5.14
C GLN A 363 17.60 8.29 6.36
N SER A 364 18.16 9.50 6.29
CA SER A 364 18.88 10.12 7.41
C SER A 364 17.96 10.36 8.61
N LEU A 365 16.73 10.87 8.37
CA LEU A 365 15.72 11.05 9.42
C LEU A 365 15.35 9.71 10.07
N TYR A 366 15.06 8.67 9.29
CA TYR A 366 14.74 7.34 9.82
C TYR A 366 15.88 6.77 10.68
N SER A 367 17.11 6.89 10.20
CA SER A 367 18.31 6.46 10.94
C SER A 367 18.45 7.21 12.28
N GLN A 368 18.30 8.54 12.26
CA GLN A 368 18.37 9.37 13.48
C GLN A 368 17.28 9.02 14.49
N GLN A 369 16.08 8.67 14.02
CA GLN A 369 14.95 8.29 14.87
C GLN A 369 14.96 6.80 15.25
N ARG A 370 15.93 6.01 14.79
CA ARG A 370 15.99 4.53 14.93
C ARG A 370 14.71 3.86 14.41
N VAL A 371 14.22 4.32 13.26
CA VAL A 371 13.10 3.72 12.52
C VAL A 371 13.67 2.68 11.56
N GLN A 372 13.15 1.46 11.63
CA GLN A 372 13.47 0.39 10.69
C GLN A 372 12.28 0.18 9.76
N LEU A 373 12.53 0.26 8.45
CA LEU A 373 11.51 -0.02 7.45
C LEU A 373 11.26 -1.53 7.34
N CYS A 374 9.99 -1.91 7.16
CA CYS A 374 9.55 -3.29 7.02
C CYS A 374 8.26 -3.38 6.19
N ALA A 375 7.82 -4.58 5.83
CA ALA A 375 6.52 -4.83 5.21
C ALA A 375 5.56 -5.49 6.21
N PHE A 376 4.25 -5.56 5.89
CA PHE A 376 3.26 -6.19 6.78
C PHE A 376 3.57 -7.65 7.14
N LYS A 377 4.24 -8.41 6.26
CA LYS A 377 4.68 -9.79 6.55
C LYS A 377 5.72 -9.90 7.68
N ASP A 378 6.39 -8.80 7.99
CA ASP A 378 7.45 -8.74 9.00
C ASP A 378 6.91 -8.30 10.38
N LEU A 379 5.59 -7.98 10.46
CA LEU A 379 4.89 -7.54 11.67
C LEU A 379 4.17 -8.65 12.44
#